data_AF-A0A2K6A958-F1
#
_entry.id   AF-A0A2K6A958-F1
#
_cell.length_a   1.000
_cell.length_b   1.000
_cell.length_c   1.000
_cell.angle_alpha   90.00
_cell.angle_beta   90.00
_cell.angle_gamma   90.00
#
_symmetry.space_group_name_H-M   'P 1'
#
loop_
_entity.id
_entity.type
_entity.pdbx_description
1 polymer ?
#
loop_
_entity_poly.entity_id
_entity_poly.type
_entity_poly.pdbx_seq_one_letter_code
_entity_poly.pdbx_strand_id
1 'polypeptide(L)'
;MRPSKSAEGTSEGQLCGRSTSQPGVCFGNGNKDLTDGSYDDVLNAAQLQKLLYLLESTEDPVIIERALITLGNNAAFSVNQAIIRELGGIPIVGNKINHSNQSIKEKALNALNNLSVNVENQIKIKVQVLKLLLNLSENPAMTEGLLHAQVDSSFLSLYDSHVAKEILLRVLTLFQNINNCLKIEGHLAVQPTFTEGSLFFLLHGEECAQKIKALVDHHDAEVKEKVLTIIPKI
;
A
#
# COMPACT_ATOMS: atom_id res chain seq x y z
N MET A 1 36.26 -37.57 50.45
CA MET A 1 37.73 -37.51 50.36
C MET A 1 38.10 -37.43 48.87
N ARG A 2 38.58 -36.29 48.38
CA ARG A 2 39.22 -36.16 47.06
C ARG A 2 40.66 -36.70 47.18
N PRO A 3 41.26 -37.12 46.06
CA PRO A 3 42.23 -36.22 45.44
C PRO A 3 42.10 -36.12 43.91
N SER A 4 42.51 -34.95 43.42
CA SER A 4 42.70 -34.59 42.02
C SER A 4 44.19 -34.68 41.66
N LYS A 5 44.50 -34.43 40.37
CA LYS A 5 45.80 -34.26 39.67
C LYS A 5 46.10 -35.47 38.76
N SER A 6 46.62 -35.36 37.54
CA SER A 6 47.43 -34.31 36.89
C SER A 6 47.29 -34.40 35.36
N ALA A 7 47.72 -33.35 34.67
CA ALA A 7 47.78 -33.21 33.21
C ALA A 7 49.11 -33.72 32.61
N GLU A 8 49.07 -34.09 31.32
CA GLU A 8 50.14 -34.07 30.30
C GLU A 8 49.44 -33.71 28.98
N GLY A 9 49.80 -32.65 28.24
CA GLY A 9 50.92 -32.58 27.29
C GLY A 9 50.56 -33.35 26.01
N THR A 10 50.52 -32.82 24.78
CA THR A 10 51.57 -32.03 24.10
C THR A 10 51.08 -31.57 22.71
N SER A 11 51.35 -30.31 22.40
CA SER A 11 51.77 -29.64 21.14
C SER A 11 51.17 -29.90 19.74
N GLU A 12 51.08 -28.74 19.05
CA GLU A 12 51.42 -28.45 17.64
C GLU A 12 50.34 -28.51 16.54
N GLY A 13 50.28 -27.43 15.73
CA GLY A 13 49.66 -27.49 14.40
C GLY A 13 48.88 -26.28 13.86
N GLN A 14 49.31 -25.05 14.13
CA GLN A 14 49.43 -23.91 13.21
C GLN A 14 48.51 -23.74 11.96
N LEU A 15 47.92 -22.52 11.89
CA LEU A 15 47.58 -21.66 10.73
C LEU A 15 46.32 -21.89 9.84
N CYS A 16 45.32 -21.05 10.14
CA CYS A 16 44.69 -20.02 9.30
C CYS A 16 44.17 -20.35 7.88
N GLY A 17 42.84 -20.20 7.71
CA GLY A 17 42.19 -19.94 6.43
C GLY A 17 40.78 -19.37 6.63
N ARG A 18 40.61 -18.06 6.43
CA ARG A 18 39.29 -17.42 6.26
C ARG A 18 38.81 -17.71 4.84
N SER A 19 37.59 -18.22 4.70
CA SER A 19 36.71 -17.90 3.57
C SER A 19 35.25 -18.05 3.97
N THR A 20 34.52 -16.97 3.67
CA THR A 20 33.07 -16.80 3.67
C THR A 20 32.36 -17.82 2.79
N SER A 21 31.28 -18.43 3.27
CA SER A 21 30.22 -19.04 2.45
C SER A 21 28.96 -19.22 3.29
N GLN A 22 27.84 -18.67 2.82
CA GLN A 22 26.49 -19.00 3.30
C GLN A 22 26.21 -20.50 3.14
N PRO A 23 25.33 -21.06 3.99
CA PRO A 23 24.40 -22.10 3.54
C PRO A 23 22.96 -21.60 3.79
N GLY A 24 22.07 -21.58 2.81
CA GLY A 24 21.70 -22.75 2.03
C GLY A 24 20.45 -23.34 2.69
N VAL A 25 19.29 -23.03 2.11
CA VAL A 25 17.97 -23.49 2.54
C VAL A 25 17.89 -25.01 2.46
N CYS A 26 17.70 -25.69 3.60
CA CYS A 26 17.33 -27.10 3.63
C CYS A 26 15.81 -27.22 3.80
N PHE A 27 15.13 -27.70 2.75
CA PHE A 27 13.77 -28.23 2.86
C PHE A 27 13.81 -29.56 3.62
N GLY A 28 13.30 -29.55 4.85
CA GLY A 28 13.10 -30.74 5.67
C GLY A 28 11.64 -30.87 6.07
N ASN A 29 10.94 -31.80 5.42
CA ASN A 29 9.61 -32.27 5.81
C ASN A 29 9.67 -32.80 7.25
N GLY A 30 8.91 -32.16 8.13
CA GLY A 30 8.65 -32.64 9.48
C GLY A 30 7.35 -32.05 9.97
N ASN A 31 6.27 -32.83 9.86
CA ASN A 31 5.01 -32.56 10.56
C ASN A 31 5.31 -32.44 12.05
N LYS A 32 5.41 -31.19 12.52
CA LYS A 32 5.24 -30.84 13.92
C LYS A 32 3.94 -30.07 13.99
N ASP A 33 2.91 -30.80 14.36
CA ASP A 33 1.67 -30.26 14.87
C ASP A 33 2.03 -29.36 16.06
N LEU A 34 2.05 -28.05 15.81
CA LEU A 34 2.30 -27.00 16.80
C LEU A 34 1.00 -26.21 16.97
N THR A 35 -0.08 -26.89 17.34
CA THR A 35 -1.26 -26.22 17.91
C THR A 35 -1.13 -26.19 19.43
N ASP A 36 -0.13 -25.45 19.90
CA ASP A 36 -0.13 -24.82 21.23
C ASP A 36 0.38 -23.38 21.07
N GLY A 37 -0.21 -22.68 20.09
CA GLY A 37 -0.18 -21.23 20.02
C GLY A 37 -1.53 -20.77 20.51
N SER A 38 -1.59 -20.16 21.69
CA SER A 38 -2.82 -19.60 22.20
C SER A 38 -3.46 -18.68 21.14
N TYR A 39 -4.71 -18.97 20.75
CA TYR A 39 -5.51 -18.14 19.85
C TYR A 39 -5.90 -16.77 20.48
N ASP A 40 -5.34 -16.43 21.65
CA ASP A 40 -5.67 -15.23 22.43
C ASP A 40 -5.35 -13.90 21.71
N ASP A 41 -4.54 -13.91 20.64
CA ASP A 41 -4.19 -12.69 19.89
C ASP A 41 -5.18 -12.33 18.76
N VAL A 42 -6.13 -13.23 18.44
CA VAL A 42 -7.19 -12.94 17.46
C VAL A 42 -8.32 -12.19 18.15
N LEU A 43 -8.46 -10.91 17.81
CA LEU A 43 -9.50 -10.06 18.36
C LEU A 43 -10.86 -10.42 17.78
N ASN A 44 -11.88 -10.49 18.65
CA ASN A 44 -13.27 -10.57 18.23
C ASN A 44 -13.79 -9.21 17.72
N ALA A 45 -14.99 -9.21 17.12
CA ALA A 45 -15.59 -8.00 16.55
C ALA A 45 -15.70 -6.83 17.54
N ALA A 46 -16.05 -7.09 18.80
CA ALA A 46 -16.17 -6.03 19.81
C ALA A 46 -14.80 -5.45 20.19
N GLN A 47 -13.76 -6.27 20.24
CA GLN A 47 -12.38 -5.81 20.48
C GLN A 47 -11.84 -5.03 19.28
N LEU A 48 -12.11 -5.49 18.05
CA LEU A 48 -11.75 -4.77 16.82
C LEU A 48 -12.44 -3.39 16.77
N GLN A 49 -13.72 -3.32 17.12
CA GLN A 49 -14.44 -2.04 17.19
C GLN A 49 -13.78 -1.06 18.18
N LYS A 50 -13.39 -1.54 19.37
CA LYS A 50 -12.69 -0.71 20.37
C LYS A 50 -11.32 -0.25 19.86
N LEU A 51 -10.58 -1.13 19.19
CA LEU A 51 -9.28 -0.80 18.61
C LEU A 51 -9.40 0.25 17.51
N LEU A 52 -10.40 0.11 16.63
CA LEU A 52 -10.70 1.08 15.57
C LEU A 52 -11.10 2.44 16.15
N TYR A 53 -11.94 2.46 17.18
CA TYR A 53 -12.30 3.69 17.90
C TYR A 53 -11.06 4.36 18.52
N LEU A 54 -10.19 3.59 19.18
CA LEU A 54 -8.93 4.10 19.72
C LEU A 54 -8.08 4.73 18.61
N LEU A 55 -7.87 4.02 17.51
CA LEU A 55 -7.06 4.47 16.38
C LEU A 55 -7.61 5.75 15.73
N GLU A 56 -8.93 5.91 15.67
CA GLU A 56 -9.59 7.11 15.16
C GLU A 56 -9.46 8.29 16.12
N SER A 57 -9.65 8.05 17.42
CA SER A 57 -9.71 9.09 18.46
C SER A 57 -8.35 9.60 18.97
N THR A 58 -7.27 8.82 18.81
CA THR A 58 -5.97 9.15 19.40
C THR A 58 -5.07 9.94 18.44
N GLU A 59 -4.37 10.93 18.99
CA GLU A 59 -3.31 11.69 18.33
C GLU A 59 -1.91 11.26 18.77
N ASP A 60 -1.79 10.46 19.85
CA ASP A 60 -0.50 9.95 20.33
C ASP A 60 0.12 8.98 19.31
N PRO A 61 1.28 9.32 18.71
CA PRO A 61 1.91 8.49 17.69
C PRO A 61 2.24 7.07 18.17
N VAL A 62 2.61 6.90 19.44
CA VAL A 62 2.95 5.58 20.00
C VAL A 62 1.70 4.70 20.07
N ILE A 63 0.55 5.28 20.45
CA ILE A 63 -0.72 4.57 20.49
C ILE A 63 -1.20 4.25 19.08
N ILE A 64 -1.12 5.20 18.13
CA ILE A 64 -1.47 4.98 16.72
C ILE A 64 -0.67 3.81 16.15
N GLU A 65 0.66 3.84 16.33
CA GLU A 65 1.55 2.81 15.81
C GLU A 65 1.23 1.44 16.39
N ARG A 66 1.08 1.33 17.71
CA ARG A 66 0.71 0.06 18.37
C ARG A 66 -0.65 -0.46 17.91
N ALA A 67 -1.65 0.44 17.80
CA ALA A 67 -2.97 0.06 17.33
C ALA A 67 -2.94 -0.46 15.88
N LEU A 68 -2.17 0.17 15.00
CA LEU A 68 -1.99 -0.28 13.62
C LEU A 68 -1.25 -1.63 13.54
N ILE A 69 -0.26 -1.89 14.41
CA ILE A 69 0.41 -3.19 14.48
C ILE A 69 -0.58 -4.28 14.86
N THR A 70 -1.34 -4.08 15.95
CA THR A 70 -2.35 -5.05 16.40
C THR A 70 -3.44 -5.28 15.34
N LEU A 71 -3.92 -4.20 14.70
CA LEU A 71 -4.94 -4.29 13.66
C LEU A 71 -4.40 -4.98 12.40
N GLY A 72 -3.15 -4.69 12.01
CA GLY A 72 -2.49 -5.29 10.86
C GLY A 72 -2.30 -6.80 11.02
N ASN A 73 -1.90 -7.26 12.21
CA ASN A 73 -1.84 -8.69 12.54
C ASN A 73 -3.22 -9.34 12.46
N ASN A 74 -4.26 -8.65 12.97
CA ASN A 74 -5.63 -9.15 12.89
C ASN A 74 -6.18 -9.17 11.46
N ALA A 75 -5.80 -8.21 10.61
CA ALA A 75 -6.17 -8.18 9.20
C ALA A 75 -5.57 -9.33 8.37
N ALA A 76 -4.56 -10.04 8.88
CA ALA A 76 -4.04 -11.24 8.22
C ALA A 76 -5.02 -12.42 8.27
N PHE A 77 -5.99 -12.41 9.20
CA PHE A 77 -7.02 -13.46 9.31
C PHE A 77 -8.22 -13.12 8.43
N SER A 78 -8.63 -14.07 7.58
CA SER A 78 -9.71 -13.88 6.58
C SER A 78 -11.04 -13.45 7.21
N VAL A 79 -11.41 -14.02 8.37
CA VAL A 79 -12.62 -13.64 9.13
C VAL A 79 -12.56 -12.17 9.54
N ASN A 80 -11.40 -11.72 10.03
CA ASN A 80 -11.23 -10.35 10.50
C ASN A 80 -11.13 -9.35 9.34
N GLN A 81 -10.72 -9.76 8.14
CA GLN A 81 -10.73 -8.88 6.96
C GLN A 81 -12.13 -8.35 6.63
N ALA A 82 -13.15 -9.21 6.70
CA ALA A 82 -14.54 -8.84 6.48
C ALA A 82 -15.09 -8.00 7.63
N ILE A 83 -14.84 -8.42 8.88
CA ILE A 83 -15.29 -7.69 10.07
C ILE A 83 -14.69 -6.28 10.09
N ILE A 84 -13.38 -6.12 9.91
CA ILE A 84 -12.72 -4.80 9.91
C ILE A 84 -13.33 -3.89 8.84
N ARG A 85 -13.66 -4.42 7.66
CA ARG A 85 -14.37 -3.67 6.61
C ARG A 85 -15.75 -3.23 7.08
N GLU A 86 -16.55 -4.14 7.64
CA GLU A 86 -17.92 -3.89 8.09
C GLU A 86 -17.96 -2.88 9.24
N LEU A 87 -16.94 -2.87 10.08
CA LEU A 87 -16.74 -1.89 11.16
C LEU A 87 -16.18 -0.54 10.66
N GLY A 88 -16.03 -0.33 9.35
CA GLY A 88 -15.52 0.93 8.80
C GLY A 88 -14.01 1.14 8.95
N GLY A 89 -13.24 0.07 9.19
CA GLY A 89 -11.80 0.16 9.47
C GLY A 89 -10.95 0.60 8.28
N ILE A 90 -11.36 0.32 7.04
CA ILE A 90 -10.58 0.70 5.84
C ILE A 90 -10.38 2.22 5.75
N PRO A 91 -11.42 3.08 5.84
CA PRO A 91 -11.23 4.52 5.92
C PRO A 91 -10.36 4.97 7.10
N ILE A 92 -10.55 4.40 8.29
CA ILE A 92 -9.79 4.76 9.50
C ILE A 92 -8.29 4.53 9.28
N VAL A 93 -7.92 3.35 8.77
CA VAL A 93 -6.53 3.02 8.46
C VAL A 93 -6.01 3.86 7.30
N GLY A 94 -6.81 4.04 6.25
CA GLY A 94 -6.47 4.84 5.08
C GLY A 94 -6.11 6.29 5.44
N ASN A 95 -6.82 6.90 6.38
CA ASN A 95 -6.52 8.25 6.85
C ASN A 95 -5.15 8.38 7.52
N LYS A 96 -4.56 7.29 8.04
CA LYS A 96 -3.24 7.28 8.66
C LYS A 96 -2.08 7.24 7.65
N ILE A 97 -2.34 6.99 6.36
CA ILE A 97 -1.29 6.99 5.30
C ILE A 97 -0.64 8.38 5.16
N ASN A 98 -1.39 9.46 5.41
CA ASN A 98 -0.87 10.83 5.29
C ASN A 98 -0.27 11.38 6.60
N HIS A 99 0.01 10.53 7.59
CA HIS A 99 0.58 10.95 8.86
C HIS A 99 2.05 11.38 8.70
N SER A 100 2.55 12.36 9.46
CA SER A 100 3.94 12.85 9.31
C SER A 100 5.02 11.82 9.71
N ASN A 101 4.72 10.98 10.71
CA ASN A 101 5.59 9.88 11.14
C ASN A 101 5.59 8.72 10.12
N GLN A 102 6.77 8.41 9.58
CA GLN A 102 6.99 7.37 8.59
C GLN A 102 6.62 5.96 9.07
N SER A 103 6.89 5.61 10.34
CA SER A 103 6.52 4.30 10.89
C SER A 103 5.01 4.08 10.85
N ILE A 104 4.23 5.11 11.19
CA ILE A 104 2.76 5.05 11.13
C ILE A 104 2.27 4.82 9.70
N LYS A 105 2.87 5.48 8.69
CA LYS A 105 2.53 5.25 7.28
C LYS A 105 2.77 3.79 6.90
N GLU A 106 3.93 3.25 7.25
CA GLU A 106 4.29 1.85 6.96
C GLU A 106 3.33 0.87 7.62
N LYS A 107 2.96 1.08 8.89
CA LYS A 107 2.00 0.19 9.57
C LYS A 107 0.60 0.28 8.97
N ALA A 108 0.16 1.48 8.58
CA ALA A 108 -1.12 1.67 7.89
C ALA A 108 -1.14 0.95 6.53
N LEU A 109 -0.07 1.08 5.74
CA LEU A 109 0.08 0.39 4.46
C LEU A 109 0.10 -1.13 4.63
N ASN A 110 0.83 -1.64 5.62
CA ASN A 110 0.86 -3.08 5.92
C ASN A 110 -0.53 -3.62 6.31
N ALA A 111 -1.28 -2.88 7.15
CA ALA A 111 -2.63 -3.26 7.51
C ALA A 111 -3.57 -3.28 6.29
N LEU A 112 -3.49 -2.28 5.42
CA LEU A 112 -4.27 -2.25 4.17
C LEU A 112 -3.85 -3.38 3.21
N ASN A 113 -2.58 -3.71 3.13
CA ASN A 113 -2.09 -4.82 2.31
C ASN A 113 -2.71 -6.15 2.77
N ASN A 114 -2.72 -6.41 4.09
CA ASN A 114 -3.37 -7.59 4.65
C ASN A 114 -4.89 -7.59 4.40
N LEU A 115 -5.54 -6.43 4.54
CA LEU A 115 -6.97 -6.29 4.21
C LEU A 115 -7.26 -6.52 2.73
N SER A 116 -6.34 -6.17 1.82
CA SER A 116 -6.51 -6.27 0.36
C SER A 116 -6.57 -7.71 -0.17
N VAL A 117 -6.17 -8.70 0.63
CA VAL A 117 -6.30 -10.12 0.28
C VAL A 117 -7.77 -10.49 0.04
N ASN A 118 -8.71 -9.82 0.71
CA ASN A 118 -10.12 -9.96 0.45
C ASN A 118 -10.56 -9.10 -0.76
N VAL A 119 -11.20 -9.71 -1.77
CA VAL A 119 -11.57 -9.05 -3.03
C VAL A 119 -12.52 -7.86 -2.82
N GLU A 120 -13.50 -7.96 -1.92
CA GLU A 120 -14.41 -6.84 -1.64
C GLU A 120 -13.69 -5.67 -0.95
N ASN A 121 -12.65 -5.96 -0.15
CA ASN A 121 -11.83 -4.92 0.47
C ASN A 121 -11.04 -4.16 -0.59
N GLN A 122 -10.56 -4.80 -1.66
CA GLN A 122 -9.78 -4.15 -2.71
C GLN A 122 -10.52 -2.96 -3.33
N ILE A 123 -11.83 -3.10 -3.60
CA ILE A 123 -12.64 -2.01 -4.16
C ILE A 123 -12.68 -0.83 -3.18
N LYS A 124 -12.97 -1.09 -1.90
CA LYS A 124 -13.03 -0.06 -0.85
C LYS A 124 -11.67 0.61 -0.63
N ILE A 125 -10.59 -0.16 -0.66
CA ILE A 125 -9.21 0.36 -0.54
C ILE A 125 -8.87 1.25 -1.72
N LYS A 126 -9.15 0.82 -2.96
CA LYS A 126 -8.94 1.64 -4.18
C LYS A 126 -9.67 2.98 -4.07
N VAL A 127 -10.94 2.96 -3.65
CA VAL A 127 -11.72 4.19 -3.44
C VAL A 127 -11.08 5.11 -2.39
N GLN A 128 -10.67 4.55 -1.25
CA GLN A 128 -10.03 5.32 -0.18
C GLN A 128 -8.69 5.92 -0.61
N VAL A 129 -7.84 5.16 -1.30
CA VAL A 129 -6.54 5.64 -1.80
C VAL A 129 -6.75 6.71 -2.88
N LEU A 130 -7.67 6.50 -3.83
CA LEU A 130 -7.98 7.50 -4.85
C LEU A 130 -8.53 8.79 -4.24
N LYS A 131 -9.30 8.72 -3.15
CA LYS A 131 -9.74 9.91 -2.41
C LYS A 131 -8.55 10.71 -1.86
N LEU A 132 -7.54 10.03 -1.30
CA LEU A 132 -6.32 10.70 -0.83
C LEU A 132 -5.54 11.32 -1.99
N LEU A 133 -5.37 10.60 -3.11
CA LEU A 133 -4.69 11.11 -4.30
C LEU A 133 -5.40 12.33 -4.90
N LEU A 134 -6.74 12.32 -4.91
CA LEU A 134 -7.53 13.47 -5.35
C LEU A 134 -7.27 14.69 -4.48
N ASN A 135 -7.33 14.54 -3.16
CA ASN A 135 -7.05 15.63 -2.22
C ASN A 135 -5.63 16.20 -2.42
N LEU A 136 -4.64 15.35 -2.69
CA LEU A 136 -3.27 15.78 -2.99
C LEU A 136 -3.19 16.53 -4.34
N SER A 137 -3.87 16.04 -5.37
CA SER A 137 -3.87 16.64 -6.71
C SER A 137 -4.59 17.99 -6.80
N GLU A 138 -5.43 18.34 -5.82
CA GLU A 138 -6.05 19.67 -5.74
C GLU A 138 -5.07 20.75 -5.27
N ASN A 139 -3.92 20.36 -4.71
CA ASN A 139 -2.85 21.26 -4.32
C ASN A 139 -1.69 21.20 -5.34
N PRO A 140 -1.43 22.26 -6.12
CA PRO A 140 -0.35 22.29 -7.11
C PRO A 140 1.02 21.94 -6.51
N ALA A 141 1.32 22.41 -5.30
CA ALA A 141 2.58 22.13 -4.61
C ALA A 141 2.81 20.64 -4.32
N MET A 142 1.74 19.85 -4.21
CA MET A 142 1.81 18.40 -4.03
C MET A 142 1.81 17.64 -5.36
N THR A 143 1.34 18.28 -6.43
CA THR A 143 1.17 17.65 -7.75
C THR A 143 2.51 17.32 -8.40
N GLU A 144 3.52 18.18 -8.24
CA GLU A 144 4.89 17.89 -8.70
C GLU A 144 5.42 16.58 -8.08
N GLY A 145 5.27 16.42 -6.75
CA GLY A 145 5.65 15.19 -6.05
C GLY A 145 4.88 13.95 -6.52
N LEU A 146 3.60 14.08 -6.85
CA LEU A 146 2.80 13.00 -7.42
C LEU A 146 3.31 12.58 -8.81
N LEU A 147 3.65 13.56 -9.66
CA LEU A 147 4.12 13.31 -11.02
C LEU A 147 5.45 12.56 -11.05
N HIS A 148 6.33 12.82 -10.07
CA HIS A 148 7.60 12.11 -9.89
C HIS A 148 7.47 10.73 -9.24
N ALA A 149 6.32 10.38 -8.66
CA ALA A 149 6.14 9.11 -7.97
C ALA A 149 6.29 7.93 -8.94
N GLN A 150 7.04 6.90 -8.54
CA GLN A 150 7.13 5.65 -9.28
C GLN A 150 5.84 4.86 -9.13
N VAL A 151 5.27 4.44 -10.25
CA VAL A 151 3.98 3.74 -10.30
C VAL A 151 4.06 2.60 -11.31
N ASP A 152 3.64 1.40 -10.89
CA ASP A 152 3.54 0.26 -11.79
C ASP A 152 2.54 0.51 -12.92
N SER A 153 2.81 -0.05 -14.11
CA SER A 153 1.91 0.05 -15.27
C SER A 153 0.50 -0.51 -15.00
N SER A 154 0.38 -1.43 -14.03
CA SER A 154 -0.90 -1.94 -13.55
C SER A 154 -1.87 -0.84 -13.07
N PHE A 155 -1.37 0.35 -12.72
CA PHE A 155 -2.22 1.51 -12.43
C PHE A 155 -3.16 1.86 -13.59
N LEU A 156 -2.74 1.67 -14.84
CA LEU A 156 -3.57 1.93 -16.02
C LEU A 156 -4.80 1.02 -16.08
N SER A 157 -4.79 -0.14 -15.42
CA SER A 157 -5.98 -1.00 -15.31
C SER A 157 -7.17 -0.31 -14.63
N LEU A 158 -6.93 0.76 -13.86
CA LEU A 158 -8.00 1.56 -13.26
C LEU A 158 -8.90 2.25 -14.30
N TYR A 159 -8.42 2.41 -15.54
CA TYR A 159 -9.18 2.99 -16.65
C TYR A 159 -9.92 1.94 -17.49
N ASP A 160 -9.86 0.66 -17.14
CA ASP A 160 -10.55 -0.37 -17.91
C ASP A 160 -12.07 -0.26 -17.75
N SER A 161 -12.82 -0.47 -18.84
CA SER A 161 -14.28 -0.26 -18.90
C SER A 161 -15.12 -1.14 -17.96
N HIS A 162 -14.53 -2.20 -17.41
CA HIS A 162 -15.19 -3.10 -16.46
C HIS A 162 -15.01 -2.67 -15.00
N VAL A 163 -14.14 -1.68 -14.74
CA VAL A 163 -13.91 -1.15 -13.41
C VAL A 163 -15.17 -0.42 -12.91
N ALA A 164 -15.43 -0.51 -11.60
CA ALA A 164 -16.59 0.14 -11.00
C ALA A 164 -16.63 1.65 -11.32
N LYS A 165 -17.82 2.17 -11.66
CA LYS A 165 -18.00 3.58 -12.06
C LYS A 165 -17.38 4.57 -11.07
N GLU A 166 -17.49 4.27 -9.78
CA GLU A 166 -16.98 5.12 -8.70
C GLU A 166 -15.46 5.26 -8.73
N ILE A 167 -14.75 4.24 -9.19
CA ILE A 167 -13.30 4.23 -9.37
C ILE A 167 -12.94 4.98 -10.65
N LEU A 168 -13.66 4.71 -11.75
CA LEU A 168 -13.47 5.39 -13.04
C LEU A 168 -13.62 6.90 -12.91
N LEU A 169 -14.71 7.39 -12.29
CA LEU A 169 -14.93 8.82 -12.09
C LEU A 169 -13.81 9.48 -11.26
N ARG A 170 -13.26 8.77 -10.27
CA ARG A 170 -12.16 9.29 -9.45
C ARG A 170 -10.84 9.31 -10.20
N VAL A 171 -10.48 8.25 -10.92
CA VAL A 171 -9.21 8.22 -11.67
C VAL A 171 -9.23 9.21 -12.84
N LEU A 172 -10.37 9.38 -13.52
CA LEU A 172 -10.57 10.42 -14.54
C LEU A 172 -10.48 11.83 -13.94
N THR A 173 -11.00 12.03 -12.73
CA THR A 173 -10.86 13.33 -12.03
C THR A 173 -9.42 13.59 -11.62
N LEU A 174 -8.70 12.58 -11.15
CA LEU A 174 -7.27 12.68 -10.81
C LEU A 174 -6.46 13.10 -12.05
N PHE A 175 -6.69 12.44 -13.19
CA PHE A 175 -6.10 12.81 -14.47
C PHE A 175 -6.35 14.27 -14.83
N GLN A 176 -7.61 14.72 -14.68
CA GLN A 176 -8.00 16.08 -15.00
C GLN A 176 -7.34 17.11 -14.06
N ASN A 177 -7.25 16.83 -12.76
CA ASN A 177 -6.61 17.70 -11.79
C ASN A 177 -5.13 17.89 -12.10
N ILE A 178 -4.41 16.78 -12.30
CA ILE A 178 -2.98 16.79 -12.66
C ILE A 178 -2.73 17.60 -13.93
N ASN A 179 -3.52 17.38 -14.99
CA ASN A 179 -3.37 18.10 -16.25
C ASN A 179 -3.70 19.60 -16.14
N ASN A 180 -4.65 19.96 -15.29
CA ASN A 180 -4.97 21.37 -15.07
C ASN A 180 -3.81 22.09 -14.34
N CYS A 181 -3.18 21.44 -13.36
CA CYS A 181 -1.99 21.99 -12.67
C CYS A 181 -0.84 22.26 -13.67
N LEU A 182 -0.53 21.28 -14.52
CA LEU A 182 0.52 21.42 -15.55
C LEU A 182 0.28 22.60 -16.52
N LYS A 183 -0.97 22.90 -16.84
CA LYS A 183 -1.34 24.04 -17.70
C LYS A 183 -1.16 25.39 -17.00
N ILE A 184 -1.43 25.46 -15.70
CA ILE A 184 -1.34 26.71 -14.91
C ILE A 184 0.13 27.09 -14.69
N GLU A 185 0.98 26.11 -14.41
CA GLU A 185 2.38 26.37 -14.04
C GLU A 185 3.30 26.61 -15.23
N GLY A 186 2.81 26.46 -16.47
CA GLY A 186 3.63 26.64 -17.67
C GLY A 186 4.83 25.68 -17.71
N HIS A 187 4.75 24.55 -16.98
CA HIS A 187 5.82 23.54 -16.84
C HIS A 187 6.34 22.97 -18.18
N LEU A 188 5.64 23.24 -19.29
CA LEU A 188 6.13 22.94 -20.64
C LEU A 188 7.29 23.86 -21.09
N ALA A 189 7.60 24.94 -20.37
CA ALA A 189 8.68 25.88 -20.70
C ALA A 189 10.05 25.48 -20.14
N VAL A 190 10.09 24.64 -19.10
CA VAL A 190 11.32 24.03 -18.56
C VAL A 190 11.02 22.55 -18.39
N GLN A 191 11.46 21.73 -19.35
CA GLN A 191 11.23 20.27 -19.38
C GLN A 191 11.60 19.65 -18.02
N PRO A 192 10.62 19.28 -17.17
CA PRO A 192 10.93 18.55 -15.96
C PRO A 192 11.41 17.17 -16.39
N THR A 193 12.59 16.75 -15.93
CA THR A 193 13.11 15.42 -16.23
C THR A 193 12.37 14.39 -15.36
N PHE A 194 11.18 13.99 -15.78
CA PHE A 194 10.47 12.87 -15.19
C PHE A 194 11.14 11.56 -15.60
N THR A 195 11.29 10.64 -14.64
CA THR A 195 11.92 9.33 -14.87
C THR A 195 10.95 8.36 -15.54
N GLU A 196 11.50 7.36 -16.23
CA GLU A 196 10.71 6.23 -16.72
C GLU A 196 10.04 5.50 -15.54
N GLY A 197 8.77 5.12 -15.72
CA GLY A 197 7.95 4.54 -14.64
C GLY A 197 7.37 5.56 -13.65
N SER A 198 7.59 6.85 -13.87
CA SER A 198 6.89 7.91 -13.12
C SER A 198 5.40 7.99 -13.50
N LEU A 199 4.57 8.50 -12.59
CA LEU A 199 3.15 8.76 -12.87
C LEU A 199 2.98 9.67 -14.08
N PHE A 200 3.85 10.68 -14.27
CA PHE A 200 3.85 11.52 -15.46
C PHE A 200 3.95 10.68 -16.74
N PHE A 201 4.97 9.82 -16.84
CA PHE A 201 5.20 9.01 -18.04
C PHE A 201 4.01 8.10 -18.33
N LEU A 202 3.40 7.54 -17.27
CA LEU A 202 2.26 6.65 -17.38
C LEU A 202 1.00 7.40 -17.88
N LEU A 203 0.70 8.57 -17.31
CA LEU A 203 -0.50 9.34 -17.67
C LEU A 203 -0.40 10.00 -19.06
N HIS A 204 0.79 10.41 -19.47
CA HIS A 204 1.03 11.06 -20.77
C HIS A 204 1.48 10.08 -21.87
N GLY A 205 1.52 8.78 -21.58
CA GLY A 205 1.78 7.73 -22.55
C GLY A 205 0.58 7.38 -23.43
N GLU A 206 0.85 6.74 -24.57
CA GLU A 206 -0.17 6.36 -25.55
C GLU A 206 -1.22 5.39 -24.97
N GLU A 207 -0.80 4.43 -24.13
CA GLU A 207 -1.71 3.45 -23.53
C GLU A 207 -2.80 4.11 -22.66
N CYS A 208 -2.43 5.11 -21.86
CA CYS A 208 -3.38 5.88 -21.05
C CYS A 208 -4.40 6.59 -21.95
N ALA A 209 -3.93 7.26 -23.01
CA ALA A 209 -4.79 7.92 -23.98
C ALA A 209 -5.78 6.95 -24.65
N GLN A 210 -5.32 5.76 -25.03
CA GLN A 210 -6.16 4.73 -25.64
C GLN A 210 -7.23 4.23 -24.65
N LYS A 211 -6.85 3.94 -23.39
CA LYS A 211 -7.81 3.51 -22.36
C LYS A 211 -8.86 4.57 -22.06
N ILE A 212 -8.46 5.85 -21.94
CA ILE A 212 -9.43 6.94 -21.73
C ILE A 212 -10.37 7.09 -22.94
N LYS A 213 -9.85 6.99 -24.18
CA LYS A 213 -10.69 7.05 -25.39
C LYS A 213 -11.69 5.89 -25.46
N ALA A 214 -11.31 4.69 -25.03
CA ALA A 214 -12.21 3.54 -24.99
C ALA A 214 -13.42 3.73 -24.05
N LEU A 215 -13.31 4.62 -23.05
CA LEU A 215 -14.40 4.92 -22.12
C LEU A 215 -15.49 5.83 -22.72
N VAL A 216 -15.33 6.35 -23.95
CA VAL A 216 -16.40 7.08 -24.65
C VAL A 216 -17.62 6.21 -24.90
N ASP A 217 -17.40 4.91 -25.12
CA ASP A 217 -18.45 3.93 -25.37
C ASP A 217 -18.91 3.22 -24.08
N HIS A 218 -18.55 3.76 -22.90
CA HIS A 218 -18.92 3.17 -21.62
C HIS A 218 -20.45 3.18 -21.41
N HIS A 219 -20.97 2.17 -20.73
CA HIS A 219 -22.42 2.02 -20.51
C HIS A 219 -23.00 3.15 -19.63
N ASP A 220 -22.29 3.53 -18.57
CA ASP A 220 -22.67 4.59 -17.63
C ASP A 220 -22.52 6.00 -18.24
N ALA A 221 -23.56 6.83 -18.09
CA ALA A 221 -23.62 8.18 -18.67
C ALA A 221 -22.66 9.17 -18.00
N GLU A 222 -22.49 9.11 -16.67
CA GLU A 222 -21.62 10.01 -15.92
C GLU A 222 -20.15 9.82 -16.35
N VAL A 223 -19.75 8.56 -16.57
CA VAL A 223 -18.41 8.23 -17.07
C VAL A 223 -18.20 8.82 -18.47
N LYS A 224 -19.17 8.67 -19.37
CA LYS A 224 -19.08 9.23 -20.74
C LYS A 224 -18.96 10.75 -20.72
N GLU A 225 -19.83 11.43 -19.98
CA GLU A 225 -19.79 12.88 -19.85
C GLU A 225 -18.44 13.35 -19.32
N LYS A 226 -17.90 12.67 -18.30
CA LYS A 226 -16.58 12.99 -17.74
C LYS A 226 -15.48 12.82 -18.78
N VAL A 227 -15.44 11.72 -19.53
CA VAL A 227 -14.43 11.45 -20.57
C VAL A 227 -14.46 12.50 -21.68
N LEU A 228 -15.64 12.96 -22.10
CA LEU A 228 -15.78 14.00 -23.12
C LEU A 228 -15.14 15.33 -22.70
N THR A 229 -15.08 15.63 -21.40
CA THR A 229 -14.36 16.82 -20.89
C THR A 229 -12.84 16.67 -20.90
N ILE A 230 -12.34 15.44 -21.02
CA ILE A 230 -10.92 15.08 -20.91
C ILE A 230 -10.29 14.91 -22.29
N ILE A 231 -10.97 14.27 -23.24
CA ILE A 231 -10.44 13.97 -24.60
C ILE A 231 -9.80 15.18 -25.29
N PRO A 232 -10.36 16.40 -25.26
CA PRO A 232 -9.73 17.57 -25.88
C PRO A 232 -8.37 17.95 -25.28
N LYS A 233 -7.97 17.33 -24.16
CA LYS A 233 -6.75 17.60 -23.40
C LYS A 233 -5.70 16.48 -23.54
N ILE A 234 -6.00 15.40 -24.27
CA ILE A 234 -5.13 14.26 -24.54
C ILE A 234 -4.73 14.27 -26.02
#